data_AF-A0A847DCQ1-F1
#
_entry.id   AF-A0A847DCQ1-F1
#
_cell.length_a   1.000
_cell.length_b   1.000
_cell.length_c   1.000
_cell.angle_alpha   90.00
_cell.angle_beta   90.00
_cell.angle_gamma   90.00
#
_symmetry.space_group_name_H-M   'P 1'
#
loop_
_entity.id
_entity.type
_entity.pdbx_description
1 polymer ?
#
loop_
_entity_poly.entity_id
_entity_poly.type
_entity_poly.pdbx_seq_one_letter_code
_entity_poly.pdbx_strand_id
1 'polypeptide(L)'
;MTREKDIIKNEEGSVLIVALVILVLITIMGLTVTRNADIDIQIAKNEREYVQEFYTADSAWREAIQWLDARASAPSHANKDLYALGDEDHSEYYNVRNYGNGPEGTYNLSFDQNQDGTLGSLDYWYKVATIPEIEPSKVAGFRDTFKTFSYVISGVAEGAQRVEVTVTKVLKEGY
;
A
#
# COMPACT_ATOMS: atom_id res chain seq x y z
N MET A 1 -33.96 76.42 -9.82
CA MET A 1 -34.47 75.11 -10.27
C MET A 1 -33.29 74.18 -10.63
N THR A 2 -32.27 74.05 -9.77
CA THR A 2 -30.94 73.52 -10.21
C THR A 2 -30.27 72.56 -9.23
N ARG A 3 -30.84 72.26 -8.06
CA ARG A 3 -30.22 71.36 -7.08
C ARG A 3 -30.43 69.86 -7.35
N GLU A 4 -31.37 69.50 -8.21
CA GLU A 4 -31.66 68.09 -8.52
C GLU A 4 -30.61 67.45 -9.44
N LYS A 5 -29.96 68.24 -10.31
CA LYS A 5 -28.99 67.72 -11.29
C LYS A 5 -27.63 67.34 -10.69
N ASP A 6 -27.22 67.97 -9.59
CA ASP A 6 -25.92 67.70 -8.98
C ASP A 6 -25.92 66.44 -8.09
N ILE A 7 -27.08 66.07 -7.53
CA ILE A 7 -27.25 64.83 -6.74
C ILE A 7 -27.13 63.61 -7.66
N ILE A 8 -27.76 63.64 -8.84
CA ILE A 8 -27.72 62.53 -9.82
C ILE A 8 -26.29 62.24 -10.30
N LYS A 9 -25.45 63.26 -10.49
CA LYS A 9 -24.04 63.09 -10.89
C LYS A 9 -23.16 62.46 -9.80
N ASN A 10 -23.50 62.63 -8.52
CA ASN A 10 -22.73 62.07 -7.41
C ASN A 10 -23.10 60.60 -7.15
N GLU A 11 -24.32 60.19 -7.52
CA GLU A 11 -24.80 58.80 -7.47
C GLU A 11 -24.13 57.92 -8.55
N GLU A 12 -23.87 58.46 -9.75
CA GLU A 12 -23.20 57.73 -10.86
C GLU A 12 -21.81 57.20 -10.48
N GLY A 13 -21.02 57.97 -9.73
CA GLY A 13 -19.71 57.54 -9.23
C GLY A 13 -19.80 56.48 -8.12
N SER A 14 -20.81 56.57 -7.27
CA SER A 14 -21.08 55.60 -6.19
C SER A 14 -21.45 54.22 -6.75
N VAL A 15 -22.31 54.19 -7.78
CA VAL A 15 -22.73 52.94 -8.44
C VAL A 15 -21.53 52.21 -9.07
N LEU A 16 -20.59 52.95 -9.66
CA LEU A 16 -19.36 52.38 -10.22
C LEU A 16 -18.49 51.73 -9.13
N ILE A 17 -18.32 52.39 -7.99
CA ILE A 17 -17.54 51.86 -6.86
C ILE A 17 -18.20 50.59 -6.32
N VAL A 18 -19.53 50.60 -6.12
CA VAL A 18 -20.27 49.43 -5.65
C VAL A 18 -20.14 48.26 -6.63
N ALA A 19 -20.25 48.51 -7.94
CA ALA A 19 -20.06 47.49 -8.96
C ALA A 19 -18.65 46.90 -8.92
N LEU A 20 -17.62 47.73 -8.73
CA LEU A 20 -16.23 47.27 -8.63
C LEU A 20 -15.99 46.45 -7.36
N VAL A 21 -16.56 46.87 -6.22
CA VAL A 21 -16.49 46.09 -4.97
C VAL A 21 -17.16 44.73 -5.15
N ILE A 22 -18.36 44.68 -5.75
CA ILE A 22 -19.04 43.41 -6.03
C ILE A 22 -18.20 42.53 -6.97
N LEU A 23 -17.61 43.10 -8.02
CA LEU A 23 -16.73 42.37 -8.94
C LEU A 23 -15.52 41.78 -8.21
N VAL A 24 -14.86 42.56 -7.36
CA VAL A 24 -13.70 42.09 -6.57
C VAL A 24 -14.12 40.97 -5.62
N LEU A 25 -15.27 41.10 -4.94
CA LEU A 25 -15.80 40.07 -4.06
C LEU A 25 -16.09 38.77 -4.82
N ILE A 26 -16.75 38.86 -5.98
CA ILE A 26 -17.02 37.70 -6.84
C ILE A 26 -15.71 37.08 -7.34
N THR A 27 -14.71 37.89 -7.68
CA THR A 27 -13.40 37.41 -8.12
C THR A 27 -12.70 36.62 -7.01
N ILE A 28 -12.68 37.14 -5.78
CA ILE A 28 -12.10 36.45 -4.62
C ILE A 28 -12.84 35.14 -4.32
N MET A 29 -14.18 35.15 -4.42
CA MET A 29 -15.00 33.95 -4.26
C MET A 29 -14.68 32.92 -5.35
N GLY A 30 -14.62 33.33 -6.63
CA GLY A 30 -14.29 32.46 -7.75
C GLY A 30 -12.90 31.84 -7.62
N LEU A 31 -11.91 32.63 -7.20
CA LEU A 31 -10.55 32.14 -6.92
C LEU A 31 -10.53 31.13 -5.78
N THR A 32 -11.29 31.38 -4.71
CA THR A 32 -11.38 30.47 -3.57
C THR A 32 -12.02 29.14 -3.98
N VAL A 33 -13.11 29.17 -4.75
CA VAL A 33 -13.77 27.97 -5.27
C VAL A 33 -12.82 27.16 -6.16
N THR A 34 -12.08 27.83 -7.05
CA THR A 34 -11.12 27.16 -7.93
C THR A 34 -10.01 26.48 -7.13
N ARG A 35 -9.45 27.18 -6.13
CA ARG A 35 -8.42 26.62 -5.24
C ARG A 35 -8.92 25.41 -4.46
N ASN A 36 -10.16 25.45 -3.96
CA ASN A 36 -10.74 24.30 -3.28
C ASN A 36 -10.90 23.12 -4.24
N ALA A 37 -11.36 23.35 -5.47
CA ALA A 37 -11.48 22.30 -6.47
C ALA A 37 -10.12 21.66 -6.81
N ASP A 38 -9.06 22.46 -6.91
CA ASP A 38 -7.70 21.95 -7.15
C ASP A 38 -7.19 21.08 -5.99
N ILE A 39 -7.54 21.42 -4.74
CA ILE A 39 -7.21 20.63 -3.56
C ILE A 39 -8.00 19.31 -3.57
N ASP A 40 -9.30 19.36 -3.84
CA ASP A 40 -10.15 18.17 -3.90
C ASP A 40 -9.68 17.19 -4.99
N ILE A 41 -9.25 17.70 -6.15
CA ILE A 41 -8.66 16.89 -7.22
C ILE A 41 -7.37 16.20 -6.75
N GLN A 42 -6.50 16.91 -6.03
CA GLN A 42 -5.26 16.32 -5.51
C GLN A 42 -5.55 15.24 -4.46
N ILE A 43 -6.52 15.48 -3.56
CA ILE A 43 -6.95 14.48 -2.57
C ILE A 43 -7.49 13.24 -3.28
N ALA A 44 -8.40 13.43 -4.25
CA ALA A 44 -8.98 12.32 -5.01
C ALA A 44 -7.93 11.54 -5.81
N LYS A 45 -6.91 12.21 -6.33
CA LYS A 45 -5.78 11.57 -7.00
C LYS A 45 -4.98 10.70 -6.01
N ASN A 46 -4.61 11.25 -4.87
CA ASN A 46 -3.85 10.51 -3.85
C ASN A 46 -4.64 9.30 -3.32
N GLU A 47 -5.95 9.47 -3.08
CA GLU A 47 -6.82 8.37 -2.66
C GLU A 47 -6.89 7.27 -3.73
N ARG A 48 -7.02 7.64 -5.00
CA ARG A 48 -7.01 6.68 -6.10
C ARG A 48 -5.70 5.91 -6.19
N GLU A 49 -4.56 6.59 -6.11
CA GLU A 49 -3.23 5.95 -6.13
C GLU A 49 -3.08 4.98 -4.96
N TYR A 50 -3.42 5.43 -3.74
CA TYR A 50 -3.42 4.60 -2.53
C TYR A 50 -4.26 3.32 -2.70
N VAL A 51 -5.49 3.46 -3.20
CA VAL A 51 -6.40 2.33 -3.41
C VAL A 51 -5.87 1.37 -4.47
N GLN A 52 -5.29 1.88 -5.57
CA GLN A 52 -4.70 1.06 -6.62
C GLN A 52 -3.49 0.26 -6.13
N GLU A 53 -2.59 0.89 -5.36
CA GLU A 53 -1.46 0.22 -4.74
C GLU A 53 -1.91 -0.84 -3.73
N PHE A 54 -2.92 -0.53 -2.91
CA PHE A 54 -3.47 -1.50 -1.96
C PHE A 54 -4.02 -2.75 -2.66
N TYR A 55 -4.85 -2.58 -3.70
CA TYR A 55 -5.38 -3.73 -4.47
C TYR A 55 -4.27 -4.52 -5.17
N THR A 56 -3.20 -3.86 -5.57
CA THR A 56 -2.04 -4.50 -6.17
C THR A 56 -1.28 -5.33 -5.12
N ALA A 57 -1.06 -4.80 -3.92
CA ALA A 57 -0.48 -5.53 -2.79
C ALA A 57 -1.38 -6.69 -2.32
N ASP A 58 -2.71 -6.53 -2.35
CA ASP A 58 -3.67 -7.61 -2.07
C ASP A 58 -3.56 -8.74 -3.10
N SER A 59 -3.27 -8.41 -4.36
CA SER A 59 -3.07 -9.40 -5.41
C SER A 59 -1.75 -10.16 -5.22
N ALA A 60 -0.71 -9.48 -4.74
CA ALA A 60 0.60 -10.07 -4.52
C ALA A 60 0.58 -11.23 -3.49
N TRP A 61 -0.07 -11.06 -2.34
CA TRP A 61 -0.15 -12.16 -1.35
C TRP A 61 -0.97 -13.35 -1.85
N ARG A 62 -1.96 -13.12 -2.73
CA ARG A 62 -2.74 -14.20 -3.34
C ARG A 62 -1.89 -15.04 -4.29
N GLU A 63 -1.00 -14.41 -5.04
CA GLU A 63 -0.02 -15.15 -5.85
C GLU A 63 0.93 -15.96 -4.96
N ALA A 64 1.37 -15.38 -3.84
CA ALA A 64 2.21 -16.08 -2.88
C ALA A 64 1.54 -17.35 -2.33
N ILE A 65 0.22 -17.32 -2.10
CA ILE A 65 -0.54 -18.52 -1.73
C ILE A 65 -0.52 -19.53 -2.86
N GLN A 66 -0.72 -19.13 -4.11
CA GLN A 66 -0.64 -20.08 -5.23
C GLN A 66 0.74 -20.74 -5.32
N TRP A 67 1.80 -19.97 -5.11
CA TRP A 67 3.16 -20.48 -5.02
C TRP A 67 3.33 -21.47 -3.86
N LEU A 68 2.77 -21.18 -2.68
CA LEU A 68 2.81 -22.07 -1.52
C LEU A 68 1.94 -23.33 -1.75
N ASP A 69 0.82 -23.18 -2.44
CA ASP A 69 -0.15 -24.24 -2.74
C ASP A 69 0.41 -25.28 -3.70
N ALA A 70 1.21 -24.86 -4.67
CA ALA A 70 1.91 -25.74 -5.62
C ALA A 70 2.91 -26.71 -4.97
N ARG A 71 3.22 -26.55 -3.68
CA ARG A 71 4.18 -27.41 -2.95
C ARG A 71 3.51 -28.53 -2.18
N ALA A 72 4.06 -29.74 -2.32
CA ALA A 72 3.62 -30.94 -1.63
C ALA A 72 4.24 -31.12 -0.21
N SER A 73 5.39 -30.50 0.03
CA SER A 73 6.12 -30.54 1.31
C SER A 73 6.45 -29.13 1.78
N ALA A 74 6.73 -28.99 3.09
CA ALA A 74 7.18 -27.72 3.65
C ALA A 74 8.46 -27.26 2.94
N PRO A 75 8.50 -26.02 2.38
CA PRO A 75 9.72 -25.48 1.78
C PRO A 75 10.79 -25.29 2.86
N SER A 76 12.05 -25.53 2.47
CA SER A 76 13.19 -25.13 3.28
C SER A 76 13.29 -23.61 3.36
N HIS A 77 13.92 -23.11 4.41
CA HIS A 77 14.21 -21.69 4.54
C HIS A 77 15.19 -21.27 3.45
N ALA A 78 14.88 -20.18 2.75
CA ALA A 78 15.74 -19.55 1.76
C ALA A 78 16.67 -18.53 2.46
N ASN A 79 16.12 -17.70 3.34
CA ASN A 79 16.87 -16.65 4.02
C ASN A 79 16.39 -16.53 5.47
N LYS A 80 17.24 -16.02 6.37
CA LYS A 80 16.75 -15.49 7.65
C LYS A 80 16.46 -14.02 7.46
N ASP A 81 15.35 -13.51 7.97
CA ASP A 81 15.17 -12.06 8.03
C ASP A 81 15.87 -11.54 9.28
N LEU A 82 16.83 -10.62 9.12
CA LEU A 82 17.47 -9.96 10.25
C LEU A 82 16.67 -8.67 10.49
N TYR A 83 15.73 -8.67 11.42
CA TYR A 83 15.30 -7.41 12.00
C TYR A 83 16.52 -6.84 12.75
N ALA A 84 17.22 -5.92 12.10
CA ALA A 84 18.50 -5.42 12.56
C ALA A 84 18.33 -4.49 13.77
N LEU A 85 19.08 -4.76 14.85
CA LEU A 85 19.91 -3.83 15.63
C LEU A 85 20.13 -4.39 17.05
N GLY A 86 21.23 -5.12 17.24
CA GLY A 86 21.89 -5.25 18.54
C GLY A 86 21.19 -6.01 19.68
N ASP A 87 20.00 -6.56 19.48
CA ASP A 87 19.33 -7.39 20.49
C ASP A 87 19.66 -8.88 20.32
N GLU A 88 19.79 -9.62 21.43
CA GLU A 88 20.15 -11.05 21.44
C GLU A 88 18.94 -11.98 21.27
N ASP A 89 17.73 -11.42 21.20
CA ASP A 89 16.46 -12.15 21.26
C ASP A 89 15.51 -11.71 20.13
N HIS A 90 15.93 -11.92 18.88
CA HIS A 90 15.07 -11.67 17.72
C HIS A 90 14.27 -12.93 17.38
N SER A 91 12.95 -12.78 17.24
CA SER A 91 12.12 -13.79 16.58
C SER A 91 12.58 -13.96 15.14
N GLU A 92 13.38 -15.01 14.91
CA GLU A 92 13.94 -15.32 13.60
C GLU A 92 12.82 -15.77 12.66
N TYR A 93 12.19 -14.82 11.95
CA TYR A 93 11.37 -15.18 10.80
C TYR A 93 12.26 -15.77 9.73
N TYR A 94 12.07 -17.06 9.46
CA TYR A 94 12.79 -17.72 8.38
C TYR A 94 12.01 -17.54 7.08
N ASN A 95 12.51 -16.67 6.22
CA ASN A 95 11.99 -16.49 4.87
C ASN A 95 12.18 -17.80 4.10
N VAL A 96 11.10 -18.40 3.64
CA VAL A 96 11.11 -19.52 2.68
C VAL A 96 11.05 -19.01 1.24
N ARG A 97 10.70 -17.73 1.07
CA ARG A 97 10.79 -16.96 -0.17
C ARG A 97 11.00 -15.49 0.19
N ASN A 98 11.96 -14.82 -0.45
CA ASN A 98 12.17 -13.38 -0.26
C ASN A 98 11.37 -12.55 -1.28
N TYR A 99 11.36 -11.23 -1.12
CA TYR A 99 10.99 -10.33 -2.20
C TYR A 99 12.02 -10.48 -3.34
N GLY A 100 11.54 -10.87 -4.53
CA GLY A 100 12.41 -11.23 -5.65
C GLY A 100 13.21 -12.53 -5.43
N ASN A 101 13.83 -13.06 -6.49
CA ASN A 101 14.52 -14.36 -6.47
C ASN A 101 15.95 -14.29 -5.91
N GLY A 102 16.14 -13.69 -4.73
CA GLY A 102 17.44 -13.68 -4.05
C GLY A 102 17.91 -15.10 -3.66
N PRO A 103 19.22 -15.43 -3.80
CA PRO A 103 19.74 -16.75 -3.43
C PRO A 103 19.71 -17.00 -1.92
N GLU A 104 19.94 -18.26 -1.53
CA GLU A 104 19.98 -18.68 -0.12
C GLU A 104 21.08 -17.95 0.66
N GLY A 105 20.76 -17.45 1.86
CA GLY A 105 21.65 -16.67 2.72
C GLY A 105 21.82 -15.18 2.38
N THR A 106 21.06 -14.63 1.43
CA THR A 106 21.08 -13.19 1.10
C THR A 106 19.92 -12.43 1.77
N TYR A 107 20.27 -11.56 2.71
CA TYR A 107 19.35 -10.65 3.40
C TYR A 107 18.93 -9.49 2.48
N ASN A 108 17.89 -9.66 1.66
CA ASN A 108 17.36 -8.54 0.86
C ASN A 108 16.37 -7.71 1.69
N LEU A 109 16.87 -6.66 2.33
CA LEU A 109 16.05 -5.57 2.88
C LEU A 109 15.66 -4.54 1.80
N SER A 110 16.19 -4.68 0.58
CA SER A 110 15.99 -3.73 -0.52
C SER A 110 15.28 -4.42 -1.67
N PHE A 111 14.11 -3.92 -2.05
CA PHE A 111 13.49 -4.19 -3.36
C PHE A 111 14.48 -3.65 -4.42
N ASP A 112 15.04 -4.38 -5.38
CA ASP A 112 14.65 -5.59 -6.12
C ASP A 112 15.90 -6.20 -6.82
N GLN A 113 15.73 -7.16 -7.76
CA GLN A 113 16.24 -6.89 -9.12
C GLN A 113 15.24 -7.12 -10.28
N ASN A 114 14.14 -7.88 -10.12
CA ASN A 114 12.95 -7.82 -10.99
C ASN A 114 11.69 -8.27 -10.20
N GLN A 115 10.57 -7.57 -10.45
CA GLN A 115 9.28 -7.75 -9.80
C GLN A 115 8.68 -9.14 -9.95
N ASP A 116 7.85 -9.54 -8.98
CA ASP A 116 7.15 -10.83 -9.04
C ASP A 116 6.04 -10.80 -10.10
N GLY A 117 5.40 -9.64 -10.24
CA GLY A 117 4.43 -9.41 -11.30
C GLY A 117 4.03 -7.94 -11.40
N THR A 118 3.11 -7.70 -12.32
CA THR A 118 2.54 -6.37 -12.57
C THR A 118 1.03 -6.45 -12.55
N LEU A 119 0.37 -5.47 -11.93
CA LEU A 119 -1.08 -5.31 -12.02
C LEU A 119 -1.40 -3.94 -12.61
N GLY A 120 -1.82 -3.94 -13.87
CA GLY A 120 -1.95 -2.70 -14.63
C GLY A 120 -0.58 -2.12 -14.97
N SER A 121 -0.19 -1.04 -14.26
CA SER A 121 1.11 -0.38 -14.40
C SER A 121 1.93 -0.36 -13.11
N LEU A 122 1.45 -1.05 -12.06
CA LEU A 122 2.11 -1.11 -10.76
C LEU A 122 2.81 -2.46 -10.61
N ASP A 123 4.07 -2.42 -10.25
CA ASP A 123 4.86 -3.59 -9.92
C ASP A 123 4.54 -4.07 -8.50
N TYR A 124 4.59 -5.39 -8.29
CA TYR A 124 4.40 -5.97 -6.98
C TYR A 124 5.41 -7.08 -6.66
N TRP A 125 5.58 -7.29 -5.36
CA TRP A 125 6.43 -8.31 -4.77
C TRP A 125 5.71 -9.01 -3.63
N TYR A 126 6.09 -10.26 -3.37
CA TYR A 126 5.65 -10.99 -2.19
C TYR A 126 6.78 -11.74 -1.49
N LYS A 127 6.67 -11.84 -0.16
CA LYS A 127 7.57 -12.59 0.71
C LYS A 127 6.77 -13.65 1.44
N VAL A 128 7.39 -14.80 1.70
CA VAL A 128 6.80 -15.86 2.53
C VAL A 128 7.80 -16.23 3.61
N ALA A 129 7.39 -16.13 4.87
CA ALA A 129 8.21 -16.43 6.03
C ALA A 129 7.50 -17.39 6.99
N THR A 130 8.24 -18.27 7.66
CA THR A 130 7.66 -19.09 8.74
C THR A 130 7.49 -18.28 10.01
N ILE A 131 6.51 -18.65 10.83
CA ILE A 131 6.32 -18.09 12.17
C ILE A 131 7.06 -19.01 13.16
N PRO A 132 8.23 -18.61 13.69
CA PRO A 132 9.03 -19.46 14.57
C PRO A 132 8.31 -19.78 15.88
N GLU A 133 7.37 -18.94 16.35
CA GLU A 133 6.62 -19.17 17.58
C GLU A 133 5.54 -20.25 17.45
N ILE A 134 5.19 -20.65 16.22
CA ILE A 134 4.15 -21.63 15.95
C ILE A 134 4.79 -22.93 15.45
N GLU A 135 5.08 -23.81 16.40
CA GLU A 135 5.65 -25.12 16.12
C GLU A 135 4.72 -25.98 15.24
N PRO A 136 5.26 -26.67 14.21
CA PRO A 136 4.46 -27.54 13.39
C PRO A 136 3.79 -28.66 14.19
N SER A 137 2.46 -28.72 14.13
CA SER A 137 1.66 -29.65 14.93
C SER A 137 1.05 -30.77 14.09
N LYS A 138 0.89 -31.95 14.69
CA LYS A 138 0.25 -33.11 14.05
C LYS A 138 -1.22 -32.82 13.73
N VAL A 139 -1.67 -33.29 12.57
CA VAL A 139 -3.06 -33.13 12.14
C VAL A 139 -3.84 -34.43 12.34
N ALA A 140 -4.98 -34.33 13.03
CA ALA A 140 -5.89 -35.46 13.21
C ALA A 140 -6.36 -36.00 11.85
N GLY A 141 -6.32 -37.33 11.69
CA GLY A 141 -6.70 -38.00 10.43
C GLY A 141 -5.61 -38.06 9.36
N PHE A 142 -4.44 -37.45 9.59
CA PHE A 142 -3.27 -37.58 8.71
C PHE A 142 -2.21 -38.51 9.31
N ARG A 143 -1.33 -39.03 8.45
CA ARG A 143 -0.12 -39.75 8.88
C ARG A 143 0.82 -38.79 9.62
N ASP A 144 1.66 -39.32 10.51
CA ASP A 144 2.62 -38.55 11.32
C ASP A 144 3.60 -37.71 10.49
N THR A 145 3.77 -38.04 9.21
CA THR A 145 4.57 -37.28 8.26
C THR A 145 3.93 -35.96 7.82
N PHE A 146 2.69 -35.68 8.20
CA PHE A 146 1.99 -34.42 7.86
C PHE A 146 1.80 -33.57 9.10
N LYS A 147 2.21 -32.31 8.98
CA LYS A 147 2.08 -31.31 10.03
C LYS A 147 1.47 -30.04 9.48
N THR A 148 0.89 -29.26 10.38
CA THR A 148 0.42 -27.91 10.11
C THR A 148 1.60 -26.95 10.20
N PHE A 149 1.83 -26.16 9.14
CA PHE A 149 2.85 -25.11 9.11
C PHE A 149 2.18 -23.76 8.95
N SER A 150 2.63 -22.78 9.73
CA SER A 150 2.12 -21.40 9.68
C SER A 150 3.15 -20.46 9.10
N TYR A 151 2.70 -19.61 8.18
CA TYR A 151 3.51 -18.67 7.44
C TYR A 151 2.90 -17.27 7.49
N VAL A 152 3.75 -16.25 7.52
CA VAL A 152 3.36 -14.87 7.19
C VAL A 152 3.72 -14.64 5.72
N ILE A 153 2.76 -14.12 4.98
CA ILE A 153 2.95 -13.64 3.63
C ILE A 153 2.83 -12.13 3.65
N SER A 154 3.83 -11.45 3.11
CA SER A 154 3.82 -9.99 2.96
C SER A 154 3.79 -9.66 1.46
N GLY A 155 2.73 -9.03 0.98
CA GLY A 155 2.60 -8.50 -0.39
C GLY A 155 2.81 -6.98 -0.39
N VAL A 156 3.54 -6.46 -1.37
CA VAL A 156 3.90 -5.03 -1.46
C VAL A 156 3.74 -4.54 -2.90
N ALA A 157 3.24 -3.31 -3.07
CA ALA A 157 3.14 -2.63 -4.37
C ALA A 157 3.93 -1.33 -4.35
N GLU A 158 4.81 -1.13 -5.34
CA GLU A 158 5.69 0.06 -5.52
C GLU A 158 6.44 0.53 -4.24
N GLY A 159 6.60 -0.35 -3.23
CA GLY A 159 7.17 0.00 -1.93
C GLY A 159 6.30 0.88 -1.03
N ALA A 160 5.06 1.21 -1.42
CA ALA A 160 4.21 2.17 -0.74
C ALA A 160 3.12 1.51 0.13
N GLN A 161 2.39 0.52 -0.41
CA GLN A 161 1.40 -0.26 0.35
C GLN A 161 1.91 -1.67 0.64
N ARG A 162 1.64 -2.15 1.86
CA ARG A 162 1.96 -3.51 2.31
C ARG A 162 0.73 -4.18 2.91
N VAL A 163 0.47 -5.41 2.46
CA VAL A 163 -0.55 -6.30 3.03
C VAL A 163 0.15 -7.50 3.62
N GLU A 164 -0.16 -7.83 4.87
CA GLU A 164 0.37 -9.01 5.54
C GLU A 164 -0.75 -9.94 5.95
N VAL A 165 -0.60 -11.23 5.63
CA VAL A 165 -1.57 -12.27 5.95
C VAL A 165 -0.87 -13.47 6.56
N THR A 166 -1.49 -14.04 7.58
CA THR A 166 -1.06 -15.31 8.16
C THR A 166 -1.83 -16.45 7.52
N VAL A 167 -1.10 -17.43 6.99
CA VAL A 167 -1.68 -18.62 6.38
C VAL A 167 -1.18 -19.86 7.10
N THR A 168 -2.06 -20.85 7.16
CA THR A 168 -1.75 -22.13 7.81
C THR A 168 -2.08 -23.26 6.84
N LYS A 169 -1.09 -24.09 6.54
CA LYS A 169 -1.21 -25.17 5.54
C LYS A 169 -0.73 -26.49 6.12
N VAL A 170 -1.46 -27.56 5.82
CA VAL A 170 -1.03 -28.93 6.12
C VAL A 170 -0.09 -29.40 5.02
N LEU A 171 1.15 -29.71 5.39
CA LEU A 171 2.20 -30.14 4.47
C LEU A 171 2.91 -31.37 5.01
N LYS A 172 3.51 -32.15 4.10
CA LYS A 172 4.41 -33.23 4.51
C LYS A 172 5.72 -32.63 5.06
N GLU A 173 6.15 -33.11 6.21
CA GLU A 173 7.43 -32.78 6.83
C GLU A 173 8.57 -33.58 6.17
N GLY A 174 9.52 -32.87 5.54
CA GLY A 174 10.69 -33.47 4.88
C GLY A 174 10.36 -34.28 3.61
N TYR A 175 11.34 -34.41 2.72
CA TYR A 175 11.32 -35.39 1.63
C TYR A 175 12.49 -36.35 1.77
#